data_AF-A0A952HRK3-F1
#
_entry.id   AF-A0A952HRK3-F1
#
_cell.length_a   1.000
_cell.length_b   1.000
_cell.length_c   1.000
_cell.angle_alpha   90.00
_cell.angle_beta   90.00
_cell.angle_gamma   90.00
#
_symmetry.space_group_name_H-M   'P 1'
#
loop_
_entity.id
_entity.type
_entity.pdbx_description
1 polymer ?
#
loop_
_entity_poly.entity_id
_entity_poly.type
_entity_poly.pdbx_seq_one_letter_code
_entity_poly.pdbx_strand_id
1 'polypeptide(L)'
;MEKLSALTEGFSLKKLERYLLDKGFTVDINPAHYTQDIEEKYKVSGIKEIGYIRLKQDADLVVFAIKIDNLTERTSKKRQFDIAKRLLERYQKFYGLFVFYDNNKNFRLSFVFKTTYGTKATYSHYKRFTFYVSPNLPNKTFINQLRDCDFTDLESIKQAFSTQPITEAFYDDLQNWYYYALDKVKFPDDYKYSDDPEKDREIRNAQSLIRLLTRLIFIWFLKEKGLVPNKLFDEKELKNIVKDFGKGDNYYNAILQNLFFATLNRPIEERG
;
A
#
# COMPACT_ATOMS: atom_id res chain seq x y z
N MET A 1 -10.38 14.88 -12.95
CA MET A 1 -9.54 15.14 -11.76
C MET A 1 -10.31 15.85 -10.64
N GLU A 2 -10.99 16.96 -10.93
CA GLU A 2 -11.71 17.77 -9.91
C GLU A 2 -12.67 16.94 -9.03
N LYS A 3 -13.47 16.05 -9.64
CA LYS A 3 -14.43 15.20 -8.91
C LYS A 3 -13.77 14.16 -8.00
N LEU A 4 -12.60 13.63 -8.39
CA LEU A 4 -11.82 12.70 -7.57
C LEU A 4 -11.22 13.43 -6.36
N SER A 5 -10.65 14.62 -6.58
CA SER A 5 -10.12 15.48 -5.50
C SER A 5 -11.23 15.89 -4.52
N ALA A 6 -12.43 16.21 -5.03
CA ALA A 6 -13.56 16.57 -4.20
C ALA A 6 -13.95 15.46 -3.20
N LEU A 7 -13.75 14.18 -3.52
CA LEU A 7 -13.96 13.07 -2.56
C LEU A 7 -13.00 13.15 -1.38
N THR A 8 -11.75 13.58 -1.63
CA THR A 8 -10.69 13.63 -0.60
C THR A 8 -10.90 14.77 0.39
N GLU A 9 -11.54 15.87 -0.02
CA GLU A 9 -11.85 17.03 0.83
C GLU A 9 -12.99 16.76 1.84
N GLY A 10 -13.65 15.61 1.74
CA GLY A 10 -14.74 15.24 2.63
C GLY A 10 -15.80 14.42 1.91
N PHE A 11 -15.95 13.17 2.34
CA PHE A 11 -16.85 12.23 1.72
C PHE A 11 -18.33 12.62 1.86
N SER A 12 -19.08 12.44 0.78
CA SER A 12 -20.54 12.41 0.78
C SER A 12 -21.04 11.53 -0.36
N LEU A 13 -22.23 10.94 -0.21
CA LEU A 13 -22.84 10.13 -1.27
C LEU A 13 -23.04 10.93 -2.57
N LYS A 14 -23.38 12.22 -2.46
CA LYS A 14 -23.53 13.13 -3.62
C LYS A 14 -22.20 13.34 -4.37
N LYS A 15 -21.08 13.41 -3.66
CA LYS A 15 -19.76 13.50 -4.31
C LYS A 15 -19.37 12.17 -4.96
N LEU A 16 -19.68 11.04 -4.31
CA LEU A 16 -19.46 9.70 -4.87
C LEU A 16 -20.26 9.49 -6.15
N GLU A 17 -21.56 9.81 -6.13
CA GLU A 17 -22.44 9.78 -7.31
C GLU A 17 -21.86 10.55 -8.49
N ARG A 18 -21.46 11.81 -8.28
CA ARG A 18 -20.86 12.65 -9.32
C ARG A 18 -19.58 12.04 -9.89
N TYR A 19 -18.75 11.44 -9.04
CA TYR A 19 -17.52 10.78 -9.45
C TYR A 19 -17.80 9.50 -10.27
N LEU A 20 -18.77 8.68 -9.84
CA LEU A 20 -19.13 7.46 -10.54
C LEU A 20 -19.77 7.76 -11.91
N LEU A 21 -20.66 8.75 -11.99
CA LEU A 21 -21.24 9.21 -13.26
C LEU A 21 -20.15 9.71 -14.24
N ASP A 22 -19.14 10.44 -13.74
CA ASP A 22 -17.99 10.89 -14.54
C ASP A 22 -17.17 9.72 -15.11
N LYS A 23 -17.13 8.60 -14.39
CA LYS A 23 -16.45 7.37 -14.77
C LYS A 23 -17.36 6.41 -15.57
N GLY A 24 -18.56 6.86 -15.98
CA GLY A 24 -19.45 6.08 -16.84
C GLY A 24 -20.26 5.00 -16.13
N PHE A 25 -20.38 5.05 -14.79
CA PHE A 25 -21.27 4.15 -14.06
C PHE A 25 -22.73 4.55 -14.26
N THR A 26 -23.59 3.54 -14.33
CA THR A 26 -25.03 3.71 -14.08
C THR A 26 -25.23 3.83 -12.58
N VAL A 27 -25.73 4.96 -12.10
CA VAL A 27 -25.91 5.26 -10.68
C VAL A 27 -27.39 5.32 -10.35
N ASP A 28 -27.79 4.52 -9.35
CA ASP A 28 -29.13 4.54 -8.75
C ASP A 28 -28.98 4.17 -7.27
N ILE A 29 -29.20 5.15 -6.39
CA ILE A 29 -28.86 5.05 -4.97
C ILE A 29 -30.06 4.52 -4.19
N ASN A 30 -30.04 3.23 -3.90
CA ASN A 30 -31.10 2.55 -3.18
C ASN A 30 -30.59 1.90 -1.89
N PRO A 31 -31.43 1.77 -0.85
CA PRO A 31 -31.15 0.83 0.23
C PRO A 31 -30.88 -0.56 -0.36
N ALA A 32 -29.80 -1.20 0.07
CA ALA A 32 -29.52 -2.56 -0.38
C ALA A 32 -30.61 -3.50 0.17
N HIS A 33 -31.18 -4.32 -0.70
CA HIS A 33 -32.19 -5.29 -0.31
C HIS A 33 -31.58 -6.47 0.44
N TYR A 34 -32.36 -7.01 1.40
CA TYR A 34 -32.02 -8.20 2.17
C TYR A 34 -30.67 -8.10 2.89
N THR A 35 -30.34 -6.97 3.53
CA THR A 35 -29.07 -6.77 4.24
C THR A 35 -29.18 -6.64 5.76
N GLN A 36 -30.38 -6.75 6.34
CA GLN A 36 -30.60 -6.54 7.78
C GLN A 36 -29.72 -7.43 8.66
N ASP A 37 -29.55 -8.71 8.29
CA ASP A 37 -28.69 -9.66 9.01
C ASP A 37 -27.20 -9.25 8.98
N ILE A 38 -26.74 -8.63 7.89
CA ILE A 38 -25.38 -8.09 7.78
C ILE A 38 -25.26 -6.83 8.63
N GLU A 39 -26.26 -5.93 8.55
CA GLU A 39 -26.30 -4.68 9.31
C GLU A 39 -26.23 -4.93 10.82
N GLU A 40 -27.05 -5.87 11.32
CA GLU A 40 -27.07 -6.28 12.72
C GLU A 40 -25.76 -6.96 13.15
N LYS A 41 -25.34 -8.00 12.42
CA LYS A 41 -24.13 -8.79 12.75
C LYS A 41 -22.89 -7.91 12.80
N TYR A 42 -22.77 -7.01 11.82
CA TYR A 42 -21.61 -6.15 11.69
C TYR A 42 -21.86 -4.74 12.23
N LYS A 43 -22.94 -4.48 12.97
CA LYS A 43 -23.27 -3.19 13.59
C LYS A 43 -22.97 -2.01 12.66
N VAL A 44 -23.43 -2.08 11.42
CA VAL A 44 -23.30 -1.00 10.43
C VAL A 44 -24.65 -0.30 10.30
N SER A 45 -24.63 1.02 10.14
CA SER A 45 -25.84 1.85 10.26
C SER A 45 -26.68 1.92 8.99
N GLY A 46 -26.23 1.28 7.91
CA GLY A 46 -26.92 1.26 6.63
C GLY A 46 -26.03 0.81 5.48
N ILE A 47 -26.59 -0.01 4.60
CA ILE A 47 -25.96 -0.43 3.35
C ILE A 47 -26.80 0.09 2.18
N LYS A 48 -26.14 0.76 1.23
CA LYS A 48 -26.76 1.24 0.00
C LYS A 48 -26.07 0.63 -1.21
N GLU A 49 -26.87 0.14 -2.14
CA GLU A 49 -26.42 -0.09 -3.51
C GLU A 49 -26.40 1.26 -4.22
N ILE A 50 -25.27 1.58 -4.84
CA ILE A 50 -25.05 2.90 -5.46
C ILE A 50 -25.20 2.82 -6.98
N GLY A 51 -24.82 1.70 -7.59
CA GLY A 51 -24.82 1.57 -9.03
C GLY A 51 -23.85 0.51 -9.52
N TYR A 52 -23.63 0.47 -10.82
CA TYR A 52 -22.77 -0.50 -11.47
C TYR A 52 -22.20 0.02 -12.79
N ILE A 53 -21.16 -0.64 -13.28
CA ILE A 53 -20.67 -0.52 -14.65
C ILE A 53 -20.41 -1.91 -15.22
N ARG A 54 -20.65 -2.07 -16.53
CA ARG A 54 -20.36 -3.32 -17.25
C ARG A 54 -18.89 -3.32 -17.68
N LEU A 55 -18.13 -4.30 -17.23
CA LEU A 55 -16.72 -4.50 -17.63
C LEU A 55 -16.63 -5.17 -19.00
N LYS A 56 -15.48 -5.03 -19.66
CA LYS A 56 -15.17 -5.68 -20.95
C LYS A 56 -15.27 -7.21 -20.92
N GLN A 57 -15.08 -7.82 -19.74
CA GLN A 57 -15.15 -9.27 -19.54
C GLN A 57 -16.58 -9.79 -19.31
N ASP A 58 -17.60 -9.04 -19.72
CA ASP A 58 -19.00 -9.42 -19.56
C ASP A 58 -19.42 -9.71 -18.11
N ALA A 59 -18.92 -8.88 -17.20
CA ALA A 59 -19.25 -8.93 -15.79
C ALA A 59 -19.53 -7.53 -15.25
N ASP A 60 -20.36 -7.45 -14.21
CA ASP A 60 -20.67 -6.17 -13.58
C ASP A 60 -19.71 -5.88 -12.44
N LEU A 61 -19.23 -4.64 -12.38
CA LEU A 61 -18.61 -4.06 -11.21
C LEU A 61 -19.68 -3.26 -10.44
N VAL A 62 -20.17 -3.84 -9.35
CA VAL A 62 -21.20 -3.19 -8.50
C VAL A 62 -20.56 -2.28 -7.44
N VAL A 63 -21.28 -1.24 -7.02
CA VAL A 63 -20.81 -0.29 -6.02
C VAL A 63 -21.76 -0.26 -4.83
N PHE A 64 -21.21 -0.46 -3.63
CA PHE A 64 -21.94 -0.32 -2.37
C PHE A 64 -21.33 0.76 -1.49
N ALA A 65 -22.18 1.51 -0.78
CA ALA A 65 -21.76 2.41 0.29
C ALA A 65 -22.29 1.90 1.64
N ILE A 66 -21.40 1.78 2.62
CA ILE A 66 -21.68 1.20 3.93
C ILE A 66 -21.34 2.23 5.00
N LYS A 67 -22.34 2.67 5.75
CA LYS A 67 -22.16 3.62 6.84
C LYS A 67 -21.66 2.89 8.10
N ILE A 68 -20.55 3.34 8.66
CA ILE A 68 -19.96 2.77 9.88
C ILE A 68 -19.61 3.87 10.89
N ASP A 69 -19.41 3.45 12.14
CA ASP A 69 -18.92 4.34 13.18
C ASP A 69 -17.39 4.37 13.22
N ASN A 70 -16.81 5.57 13.36
CA ASN A 70 -15.39 5.83 13.62
C ASN A 70 -14.42 5.08 12.68
N LEU A 71 -14.35 5.52 11.43
CA LEU A 71 -13.43 4.94 10.46
C LEU A 71 -12.05 5.59 10.57
N THR A 72 -11.06 4.78 10.89
CA THR A 72 -9.64 5.14 10.94
C THR A 72 -8.86 4.27 9.95
N GLU A 73 -7.59 4.62 9.72
CA GLU A 73 -6.67 3.78 8.94
C GLU A 73 -6.54 2.36 9.53
N ARG A 74 -6.62 2.24 10.87
CA ARG A 74 -6.46 0.98 11.61
C ARG A 74 -7.77 0.21 11.81
N THR A 75 -8.94 0.79 11.51
CA THR A 75 -10.24 0.11 11.61
C THR A 75 -10.22 -1.19 10.80
N SER A 76 -10.77 -2.26 11.36
CA SER A 76 -10.61 -3.64 10.86
C SER A 76 -10.96 -3.80 9.37
N LYS A 77 -9.92 -3.88 8.54
CA LYS A 77 -10.02 -4.21 7.11
C LYS A 77 -10.65 -5.58 6.90
N LYS A 78 -10.39 -6.53 7.82
CA LYS A 78 -10.96 -7.88 7.75
C LYS A 78 -12.48 -7.86 7.92
N ARG A 79 -12.99 -7.15 8.94
CA ARG A 79 -14.44 -7.00 9.17
C ARG A 79 -15.15 -6.40 7.95
N GLN A 80 -14.59 -5.33 7.39
CA GLN A 80 -15.13 -4.66 6.20
C GLN A 80 -15.09 -5.54 4.96
N PHE A 81 -14.00 -6.26 4.76
CA PHE A 81 -13.88 -7.26 3.71
C PHE A 81 -14.92 -8.38 3.85
N ASP A 82 -15.20 -8.84 5.07
CA ASP A 82 -16.21 -9.88 5.28
C ASP A 82 -17.63 -9.40 4.95
N ILE A 83 -17.95 -8.11 5.19
CA ILE A 83 -19.20 -7.48 4.72
C ILE A 83 -19.24 -7.49 3.19
N ALA A 84 -18.18 -7.01 2.54
CA ALA A 84 -18.08 -6.95 1.09
C ALA A 84 -18.25 -8.33 0.44
N LYS A 85 -17.58 -9.35 0.99
CA LYS A 85 -17.71 -10.75 0.55
C LYS A 85 -19.17 -11.22 0.62
N ARG A 86 -19.86 -10.98 1.74
CA ARG A 86 -21.27 -11.38 1.90
C ARG A 86 -22.19 -10.69 0.91
N LEU A 87 -21.95 -9.40 0.63
CA LEU A 87 -22.70 -8.66 -0.37
C LEU A 87 -22.48 -9.24 -1.78
N LEU A 88 -21.24 -9.54 -2.17
CA LEU A 88 -20.97 -10.20 -3.45
C LEU A 88 -21.68 -11.55 -3.57
N GLU A 89 -21.64 -12.37 -2.51
CA GLU A 89 -22.33 -13.67 -2.49
C GLU A 89 -23.84 -13.52 -2.63
N ARG A 90 -24.44 -12.58 -1.89
CA ARG A 90 -25.88 -12.34 -1.87
C ARG A 90 -26.40 -11.81 -3.20
N TYR A 91 -25.67 -10.89 -3.82
CA TYR A 91 -26.03 -10.31 -5.12
C TYR A 91 -25.50 -11.12 -6.30
N GLN A 92 -24.86 -12.27 -6.03
CA GLN A 92 -24.26 -13.16 -7.03
C GLN A 92 -23.30 -12.43 -7.99
N LYS A 93 -22.56 -11.46 -7.46
CA LYS A 93 -21.58 -10.67 -8.22
C LYS A 93 -20.16 -11.16 -7.97
N PHE A 94 -19.30 -10.95 -8.96
CA PHE A 94 -17.89 -11.32 -8.87
C PHE A 94 -17.01 -10.14 -8.45
N TYR A 95 -17.40 -8.91 -8.77
CA TYR A 95 -16.58 -7.71 -8.64
C TYR A 95 -17.36 -6.61 -7.94
N GLY A 96 -16.77 -5.95 -6.95
CA GLY A 96 -17.42 -4.83 -6.29
C GLY A 96 -16.46 -3.78 -5.73
N LEU A 97 -16.89 -2.53 -5.81
CA LEU A 97 -16.33 -1.40 -5.09
C LEU A 97 -17.14 -1.15 -3.81
N PHE A 98 -16.46 -1.15 -2.68
CA PHE A 98 -17.09 -0.99 -1.37
C PHE A 98 -16.56 0.26 -0.69
N VAL A 99 -17.46 1.21 -0.45
CA VAL A 99 -17.17 2.51 0.18
C VAL A 99 -17.66 2.49 1.61
N PHE A 100 -16.75 2.25 2.56
CA PHE A 100 -17.05 2.40 3.98
C PHE A 100 -16.84 3.85 4.37
N TYR A 101 -17.80 4.49 5.02
CA TYR A 101 -17.68 5.90 5.39
C TYR A 101 -18.26 6.19 6.77
N ASP A 102 -17.75 7.23 7.40
CA ASP A 102 -18.18 7.67 8.74
C ASP A 102 -18.74 9.10 8.74
N ASN A 103 -19.17 9.56 9.91
CA ASN A 103 -19.69 10.92 10.08
C ASN A 103 -18.58 11.99 10.01
N ASN A 104 -17.32 11.61 10.20
CA ASN A 104 -16.14 12.50 10.14
C ASN A 104 -15.64 12.74 8.72
N LYS A 105 -16.45 12.38 7.71
CA LYS A 105 -16.14 12.54 6.28
C LYS A 105 -14.96 11.71 5.79
N ASN A 106 -14.50 10.74 6.60
CA ASN A 106 -13.51 9.76 6.17
C ASN A 106 -14.21 8.67 5.37
N PHE A 107 -13.47 8.06 4.44
CA PHE A 107 -13.94 6.85 3.77
C PHE A 107 -12.81 5.89 3.48
N ARG A 108 -13.19 4.64 3.22
CA ARG A 108 -12.31 3.62 2.69
C ARG A 108 -12.94 3.02 1.45
N LEU A 109 -12.26 3.15 0.33
CA LEU A 109 -12.65 2.53 -0.93
C LEU A 109 -11.88 1.21 -1.07
N SER A 110 -12.61 0.10 -1.15
CA SER A 110 -12.04 -1.24 -1.32
C SER A 110 -12.56 -1.89 -2.59
N PHE A 111 -11.66 -2.41 -3.40
CA PHE A 111 -12.01 -3.28 -4.52
C PHE A 111 -11.93 -4.75 -4.08
N VAL A 112 -13.07 -5.43 -4.06
CA VAL A 112 -13.16 -6.84 -3.69
C VAL A 112 -13.64 -7.63 -4.89
N PHE A 113 -12.94 -8.72 -5.20
CA PHE A 113 -13.25 -9.55 -6.33
C PHE A 113 -13.11 -11.04 -6.01
N LYS A 114 -13.87 -11.84 -6.74
CA LYS A 114 -13.85 -13.30 -6.73
C LYS A 114 -13.22 -13.81 -8.03
N THR A 115 -12.22 -14.67 -7.92
CA THR A 115 -11.64 -15.42 -9.05
C THR A 115 -12.00 -16.89 -8.91
N THR A 116 -12.39 -17.52 -10.02
CA THR A 116 -12.69 -18.94 -10.08
C THR A 116 -11.59 -19.67 -10.83
N TYR A 117 -10.98 -20.66 -10.17
CA TYR A 117 -10.03 -21.59 -10.78
C TYR A 117 -10.61 -23.00 -10.63
N GLY A 118 -11.18 -23.52 -11.73
CA GLY A 118 -11.95 -24.76 -11.69
C GLY A 118 -13.14 -24.65 -10.72
N THR A 119 -13.25 -25.59 -9.78
CA THR A 119 -14.32 -25.62 -8.77
C THR A 119 -14.06 -24.69 -7.57
N LYS A 120 -12.84 -24.15 -7.43
CA LYS A 120 -12.48 -23.29 -6.29
C LYS A 120 -12.67 -21.83 -6.63
N ALA A 121 -13.43 -21.13 -5.79
CA ALA A 121 -13.51 -19.68 -5.80
C ALA A 121 -12.65 -19.08 -4.69
N THR A 122 -11.79 -18.15 -5.05
CA THR A 122 -10.94 -17.39 -4.13
C THR A 122 -11.27 -15.90 -4.22
N TYR A 123 -11.28 -15.23 -3.07
CA TYR A 123 -11.48 -13.78 -3.03
C TYR A 123 -10.14 -13.06 -2.93
N SER A 124 -10.11 -11.79 -3.34
CA SER A 124 -8.97 -10.90 -3.13
C SER A 124 -8.58 -10.83 -1.64
N HIS A 125 -7.30 -10.53 -1.36
CA HIS A 125 -6.82 -10.51 0.01
C HIS A 125 -7.27 -9.23 0.75
N TYR A 126 -7.89 -9.37 1.93
CA TYR A 126 -8.49 -8.26 2.70
C TYR A 126 -7.56 -7.08 3.05
N LYS A 127 -6.23 -7.28 3.04
CA LYS A 127 -5.25 -6.20 3.28
C LYS A 127 -4.88 -5.42 2.01
N ARG A 128 -5.22 -5.93 0.82
CA ARG A 128 -4.87 -5.37 -0.48
C ARG A 128 -6.08 -4.64 -1.08
N PHE A 129 -5.85 -3.89 -2.15
CA PHE A 129 -6.90 -3.27 -2.95
C PHE A 129 -7.81 -2.35 -2.15
N THR A 130 -7.22 -1.56 -1.25
CA THR A 130 -8.00 -0.70 -0.35
C THR A 130 -7.25 0.59 -0.03
N PHE A 131 -7.97 1.71 -0.13
CA PHE A 131 -7.48 3.05 0.17
C PHE A 131 -8.25 3.63 1.34
N TYR A 132 -7.56 4.00 2.41
CA TYR A 132 -8.14 4.88 3.43
C TYR A 132 -7.91 6.33 3.03
N VAL A 133 -8.97 7.14 3.11
CA VAL A 133 -8.99 8.53 2.70
C VAL A 133 -9.59 9.36 3.82
N SER A 134 -8.91 10.44 4.18
CA SER A 134 -9.34 11.38 5.21
C SER A 134 -9.11 12.81 4.73
N PRO A 135 -10.02 13.77 4.99
CA PRO A 135 -9.82 15.19 4.66
C PRO A 135 -8.56 15.79 5.29
N ASN A 136 -8.07 15.19 6.37
CA ASN A 136 -6.90 15.66 7.10
C ASN A 136 -5.57 15.09 6.54
N LEU A 137 -5.62 14.29 5.47
CA LEU A 137 -4.44 13.66 4.88
C LEU A 137 -4.25 14.14 3.42
N PRO A 138 -3.02 14.12 2.89
CA PRO A 138 -2.77 14.50 1.49
C PRO A 138 -3.42 13.58 0.45
N ASN A 139 -3.73 12.33 0.81
CA ASN A 139 -4.38 11.33 -0.06
C ASN A 139 -3.72 11.10 -1.44
N LYS A 140 -2.43 11.43 -1.59
CA LYS A 140 -1.71 11.39 -2.88
C LYS A 140 -1.78 10.04 -3.57
N THR A 141 -1.60 8.94 -2.85
CA THR A 141 -1.65 7.59 -3.43
C THR A 141 -3.03 7.27 -4.02
N PHE A 142 -4.11 7.61 -3.30
CA PHE A 142 -5.47 7.42 -3.81
C PHE A 142 -5.72 8.24 -5.09
N ILE A 143 -5.32 9.52 -5.08
CA ILE A 143 -5.47 10.41 -6.23
C ILE A 143 -4.67 9.88 -7.42
N ASN A 144 -3.38 9.62 -7.24
CA ASN A 144 -2.49 9.19 -8.32
C ASN A 144 -2.92 7.87 -8.94
N GLN A 145 -3.35 6.91 -8.11
CA GLN A 145 -3.76 5.59 -8.59
C GLN A 145 -5.11 5.60 -9.32
N LEU A 146 -6.06 6.43 -8.89
CA LEU A 146 -7.42 6.45 -9.47
C LEU A 146 -7.64 7.56 -10.50
N ARG A 147 -6.67 8.47 -10.68
CA ARG A 147 -6.75 9.57 -11.65
C ARG A 147 -7.14 9.03 -13.04
N ASP A 148 -6.37 8.06 -13.52
CA ASP A 148 -6.46 7.53 -14.88
C ASP A 148 -7.18 6.17 -14.95
N CYS A 149 -7.73 5.68 -13.83
CA CYS A 149 -8.54 4.47 -13.80
C CYS A 149 -9.94 4.76 -14.38
N ASP A 150 -10.29 4.12 -15.49
CA ASP A 150 -11.58 4.30 -16.18
C ASP A 150 -12.67 3.30 -15.76
N PHE A 151 -12.31 2.29 -14.94
CA PHE A 151 -13.19 1.22 -14.48
C PHE A 151 -13.86 0.38 -15.59
N THR A 152 -13.31 0.37 -16.80
CA THR A 152 -13.85 -0.43 -17.92
C THR A 152 -13.26 -1.83 -18.00
N ASP A 153 -12.03 -2.00 -17.50
CA ASP A 153 -11.26 -3.24 -17.61
C ASP A 153 -10.80 -3.76 -16.24
N LEU A 154 -11.00 -5.06 -16.01
CA LEU A 154 -10.65 -5.70 -14.74
C LEU A 154 -9.17 -5.59 -14.38
N GLU A 155 -8.26 -5.78 -15.34
CA GLU A 155 -6.82 -5.73 -15.07
C GLU A 155 -6.36 -4.30 -14.77
N SER A 156 -6.88 -3.32 -15.50
CA SER A 156 -6.66 -1.90 -15.20
C SER A 156 -7.12 -1.54 -13.78
N ILE A 157 -8.30 -2.00 -13.35
CA ILE A 157 -8.80 -1.78 -11.99
C ILE A 157 -7.88 -2.46 -10.96
N LYS A 158 -7.47 -3.71 -11.20
CA LYS A 158 -6.54 -4.41 -10.30
C LYS A 158 -5.22 -3.66 -10.17
N GLN A 159 -4.67 -3.15 -11.27
CA GLN A 159 -3.44 -2.38 -11.27
C GLN A 159 -3.58 -1.10 -10.45
N ALA A 160 -4.64 -0.32 -10.70
CA ALA A 160 -4.93 0.92 -9.96
C ALA A 160 -5.10 0.67 -8.45
N PHE A 161 -5.73 -0.44 -8.05
CA PHE A 161 -5.92 -0.76 -6.63
C PHE A 161 -4.76 -1.53 -6.00
N SER A 162 -3.82 -2.07 -6.79
CA SER A 162 -2.65 -2.76 -6.28
C SER A 162 -1.67 -1.73 -5.72
N THR A 163 -1.92 -1.29 -4.48
CA THR A 163 -0.97 -0.49 -3.71
C THR A 163 0.20 -1.37 -3.28
N GLN A 164 0.99 -1.85 -4.24
CA GLN A 164 2.36 -2.22 -3.98
C GLN A 164 3.16 -0.92 -3.97
N PRO A 165 3.72 -0.51 -2.83
CA PRO A 165 4.73 0.54 -2.83
C PRO A 165 6.05 -0.10 -3.20
N ILE A 166 6.16 -0.67 -4.41
CA ILE A 166 7.40 -0.77 -5.19
C ILE A 166 6.96 -0.80 -6.66
N THR A 167 7.06 0.33 -7.34
CA THR A 167 6.82 0.40 -8.79
C THR A 167 7.91 -0.38 -9.51
N GLU A 168 7.61 -0.96 -10.67
CA GLU A 168 8.64 -1.55 -11.55
C GLU A 168 9.82 -0.58 -11.74
N ALA A 169 9.51 0.70 -11.98
CA ALA A 169 10.50 1.78 -12.03
C ALA A 169 11.41 1.89 -10.79
N PHE A 170 10.93 1.60 -9.57
CA PHE A 170 11.81 1.60 -8.39
C PHE A 170 12.78 0.42 -8.43
N TYR A 171 12.31 -0.75 -8.86
CA TYR A 171 13.19 -1.91 -9.00
C TYR A 171 14.21 -1.70 -10.11
N ASP A 172 13.81 -1.06 -11.21
CA ASP A 172 14.71 -0.67 -12.29
C ASP A 172 15.79 0.30 -11.80
N ASP A 173 15.39 1.36 -11.08
CA ASP A 173 16.32 2.32 -10.48
C ASP A 173 17.28 1.65 -9.48
N LEU A 174 16.76 0.78 -8.62
CA LEU A 174 17.55 0.03 -7.65
C LEU A 174 18.55 -0.92 -8.33
N GLN A 175 18.11 -1.60 -9.39
CA GLN A 175 18.94 -2.52 -10.17
C GLN A 175 20.06 -1.76 -10.90
N ASN A 176 19.75 -0.60 -11.50
CA ASN A 176 20.74 0.28 -12.12
C ASN A 176 21.78 0.75 -11.10
N TRP A 177 21.35 1.18 -9.91
CA TRP A 177 22.25 1.54 -8.82
C TRP A 177 23.11 0.39 -8.33
N TYR A 178 22.53 -0.82 -8.23
CA TYR A 178 23.25 -2.02 -7.84
C TYR A 178 24.40 -2.33 -8.80
N TYR A 179 24.12 -2.38 -10.11
CA TYR A 179 25.17 -2.65 -11.10
C TYR A 179 26.24 -1.56 -11.13
N TYR A 180 25.83 -0.28 -11.08
CA TYR A 180 26.78 0.83 -10.99
C TYR A 180 27.71 0.71 -9.76
N ALA A 181 27.14 0.38 -8.60
CA ALA A 181 27.91 0.28 -7.36
C ALA A 181 28.80 -0.96 -7.31
N LEU A 182 28.38 -2.08 -7.93
CA LEU A 182 29.11 -3.36 -7.90
C LEU A 182 30.56 -3.20 -8.39
N ASP A 183 30.78 -2.37 -9.41
CA ASP A 183 32.09 -2.09 -9.99
C ASP A 183 32.93 -1.10 -9.17
N LYS A 184 32.33 -0.42 -8.19
CA LYS A 184 32.96 0.65 -7.39
C LYS A 184 33.31 0.22 -5.97
N VAL A 185 32.71 -0.87 -5.49
CA VAL A 185 32.85 -1.32 -4.10
C VAL A 185 33.89 -2.42 -3.96
N LYS A 186 34.55 -2.41 -2.80
CA LYS A 186 35.39 -3.52 -2.34
C LYS A 186 35.03 -3.81 -0.90
N PHE A 187 34.65 -5.06 -0.62
CA PHE A 187 34.37 -5.52 0.73
C PHE A 187 35.55 -6.30 1.32
N PRO A 188 35.69 -6.36 2.66
CA PRO A 188 36.76 -7.10 3.33
C PRO A 188 36.76 -8.59 2.95
N ASP A 189 37.94 -9.22 2.90
CA ASP A 189 38.10 -10.63 2.48
C ASP A 189 37.92 -11.59 3.67
N ASP A 190 36.88 -11.37 4.47
CA ASP A 190 36.62 -12.05 5.75
C ASP A 190 35.94 -13.42 5.60
N TYR A 191 35.43 -13.74 4.42
CA TYR A 191 34.79 -15.02 4.11
C TYR A 191 35.13 -15.48 2.68
N LYS A 192 35.46 -16.77 2.54
CA LYS A 192 35.76 -17.40 1.26
C LYS A 192 34.53 -18.13 0.73
N TYR A 193 34.11 -17.74 -0.47
CA TYR A 193 32.98 -18.26 -1.22
C TYR A 193 33.41 -19.14 -2.40
N SER A 194 34.62 -18.95 -2.94
CA SER A 194 35.17 -19.76 -4.03
C SER A 194 36.68 -19.97 -3.88
N ASP A 195 37.19 -21.05 -4.47
CA ASP A 195 38.63 -21.29 -4.61
C ASP A 195 39.27 -20.45 -5.73
N ASP A 196 38.47 -19.97 -6.67
CA ASP A 196 38.87 -19.05 -7.72
C ASP A 196 38.86 -17.60 -7.17
N PRO A 197 40.02 -16.91 -7.09
CA PRO A 197 40.11 -15.59 -6.48
C PRO A 197 39.25 -14.51 -7.13
N GLU A 198 39.02 -14.60 -8.45
CA GLU A 198 38.23 -13.63 -9.18
C GLU A 198 36.74 -13.85 -8.89
N LYS A 199 36.27 -15.10 -9.01
CA LYS A 199 34.89 -15.45 -8.68
C LYS A 199 34.56 -15.23 -7.21
N ASP A 200 35.50 -15.50 -6.31
CA ASP A 200 35.35 -15.26 -4.89
C ASP A 200 35.08 -13.78 -4.60
N ARG A 201 35.86 -12.88 -5.23
CA ARG A 201 35.67 -11.42 -5.14
C ARG A 201 34.31 -10.99 -5.70
N GLU A 202 33.93 -11.50 -6.86
CA GLU A 202 32.63 -11.17 -7.49
C GLU A 202 31.46 -11.56 -6.59
N ILE A 203 31.44 -12.82 -6.10
CA ILE A 203 30.38 -13.32 -5.22
C ILE A 203 30.32 -12.50 -3.93
N ARG A 204 31.48 -12.25 -3.30
CA ARG A 204 31.57 -11.49 -2.06
C ARG A 204 31.03 -10.07 -2.23
N ASN A 205 31.46 -9.37 -3.26
CA ASN A 205 31.02 -8.00 -3.53
C ASN A 205 29.52 -7.96 -3.82
N ALA A 206 29.03 -8.87 -4.67
CA ALA A 206 27.61 -8.96 -5.01
C ALA A 206 26.74 -9.19 -3.76
N GLN A 207 27.06 -10.21 -2.95
CA GLN A 207 26.28 -10.54 -1.77
C GLN A 207 26.34 -9.44 -0.70
N SER A 208 27.52 -8.88 -0.46
CA SER A 208 27.71 -7.83 0.54
C SER A 208 27.01 -6.54 0.15
N LEU A 209 27.02 -6.19 -1.14
CA LEU A 209 26.30 -5.05 -1.67
C LEU A 209 24.78 -5.22 -1.57
N ILE A 210 24.24 -6.39 -1.94
CA ILE A 210 22.80 -6.69 -1.76
C ILE A 210 22.42 -6.58 -0.28
N ARG A 211 23.23 -7.13 0.62
CA ARG A 211 22.99 -7.06 2.06
C ARG A 211 23.05 -5.62 2.59
N LEU A 212 23.95 -4.79 2.07
CA LEU A 212 24.01 -3.37 2.43
C LEU A 212 22.77 -2.61 1.93
N LEU A 213 22.39 -2.76 0.66
CA LEU A 213 21.23 -2.10 0.07
C LEU A 213 19.93 -2.48 0.78
N THR A 214 19.72 -3.78 1.04
CA THR A 214 18.52 -4.26 1.75
C THR A 214 18.43 -3.69 3.16
N ARG A 215 19.56 -3.58 3.89
CA ARG A 215 19.59 -2.94 5.21
C ARG A 215 19.32 -1.43 5.14
N LEU A 216 19.84 -0.73 4.14
CA LEU A 216 19.56 0.71 3.94
C LEU A 216 18.08 0.96 3.65
N ILE A 217 17.48 0.18 2.74
CA ILE A 217 16.05 0.25 2.43
C ILE A 217 15.22 -0.03 3.68
N PHE A 218 15.60 -1.04 4.47
CA PHE A 218 14.91 -1.38 5.71
C PHE A 218 14.98 -0.26 6.75
N ILE A 219 16.17 0.33 6.98
CA ILE A 219 16.32 1.48 7.88
C ILE A 219 15.46 2.66 7.42
N TRP A 220 15.48 2.96 6.11
CA TRP A 220 14.66 4.04 5.56
C TRP A 220 13.17 3.77 5.80
N PHE A 221 12.71 2.53 5.65
CA PHE A 221 11.34 2.14 6.00
C PHE A 221 11.03 2.36 7.49
N LEU A 222 11.95 2.02 8.40
CA LEU A 222 11.75 2.26 9.84
C LEU A 222 11.68 3.76 10.17
N LYS A 223 12.49 4.58 9.50
CA LYS A 223 12.42 6.05 9.59
C LYS A 223 11.03 6.55 9.16
N GLU A 224 10.52 6.11 8.00
CA GLU A 224 9.17 6.51 7.53
C GLU A 224 8.04 6.02 8.44
N LYS A 225 8.27 4.94 9.21
CA LYS A 225 7.36 4.47 10.27
C LYS A 225 7.49 5.24 11.59
N GLY A 226 8.41 6.20 11.68
CA GLY A 226 8.69 6.95 12.90
C GLY A 226 9.38 6.13 14.00
N LEU A 227 9.98 4.99 13.64
CA LEU A 227 10.67 4.10 14.58
C LEU A 227 12.15 4.45 14.75
N VAL A 228 12.72 5.24 13.82
CA VAL A 228 14.08 5.79 13.91
C VAL A 228 13.99 7.31 13.81
N PRO A 229 14.71 8.09 14.63
CA PRO A 229 14.65 9.54 14.59
C PRO A 229 15.07 10.13 13.24
N ASN A 230 14.26 11.03 12.69
CA ASN A 230 14.54 11.70 11.41
C ASN A 230 15.88 12.47 11.41
N LYS A 231 16.30 12.99 12.57
CA LYS A 231 17.58 13.72 12.73
C LYS A 231 18.82 12.90 12.34
N LEU A 232 18.74 11.55 12.35
CA LEU A 232 19.84 10.67 11.94
C LEU A 232 19.99 10.57 10.40
N PHE A 233 19.09 11.21 9.66
CA PHE A 233 19.06 11.24 8.20
C PHE A 233 18.94 12.67 7.64
N ASP A 234 19.00 13.69 8.51
CA ASP A 234 19.00 15.10 8.11
C ASP A 234 20.44 15.61 8.06
N GLU A 235 20.87 16.14 6.92
CA GLU A 235 22.25 16.56 6.71
C GLU A 235 22.69 17.69 7.66
N LYS A 236 21.78 18.60 8.04
CA LYS A 236 22.09 19.72 8.93
C LYS A 236 22.25 19.22 10.37
N GLU A 237 21.37 18.33 10.81
CA GLU A 237 21.47 17.68 12.12
C GLU A 237 22.73 16.81 12.20
N LEU A 238 23.05 16.06 11.14
CA LEU A 238 24.19 15.15 11.10
C LEU A 238 25.54 15.88 11.24
N LYS A 239 25.67 17.13 10.77
CA LYS A 239 26.87 17.95 10.99
C LYS A 239 27.14 18.22 12.47
N ASN A 240 26.10 18.17 13.32
CA ASN A 240 26.22 18.36 14.76
C ASN A 240 26.35 17.03 15.53
N ILE A 241 25.99 15.90 14.91
CA ILE A 241 25.96 14.57 15.54
C ILE A 241 27.21 13.75 15.18
N VAL A 242 27.64 13.82 13.92
CA VAL A 242 28.75 13.03 13.39
C VAL A 242 29.96 13.94 13.20
N LYS A 243 31.03 13.64 13.93
CA LYS A 243 32.31 14.34 13.77
C LYS A 243 32.81 14.18 12.32
N ASP A 244 33.22 15.30 11.71
CA ASP A 244 33.71 15.33 10.32
C ASP A 244 32.72 14.69 9.32
N PHE A 245 31.43 14.97 9.48
CA PHE A 245 30.37 14.48 8.60
C PHE A 245 30.66 14.80 7.12
N GLY A 246 30.46 13.80 6.24
CA GLY A 246 30.76 13.88 4.81
C GLY A 246 32.20 13.50 4.42
N LYS A 247 33.09 13.23 5.40
CA LYS A 247 34.42 12.69 5.14
C LYS A 247 34.48 11.19 5.42
N GLY A 248 35.08 10.44 4.50
CA GLY A 248 35.34 9.01 4.65
C GLY A 248 34.09 8.20 4.96
N ASP A 249 34.19 7.32 5.96
CA ASP A 249 33.16 6.38 6.41
C ASP A 249 32.50 6.79 7.74
N ASN A 250 32.68 8.04 8.19
CA ASN A 250 32.22 8.53 9.49
C ASN A 250 30.71 8.38 9.70
N TYR A 251 29.90 8.64 8.67
CA TYR A 251 28.45 8.43 8.76
C TYR A 251 28.08 6.95 8.91
N TYR A 252 28.78 6.09 8.17
CA TYR A 252 28.55 4.66 8.26
C TYR A 252 28.92 4.14 9.67
N ASN A 253 30.13 4.46 10.15
CA ASN A 253 30.62 3.98 11.44
C ASN A 253 29.81 4.53 12.63
N ALA A 254 29.47 5.82 12.61
CA ALA A 254 28.77 6.44 13.73
C ALA A 254 27.27 6.10 13.77
N ILE A 255 26.61 6.02 12.60
CA ILE A 255 25.14 5.90 12.52
C ILE A 255 24.73 4.53 11.97
N LEU A 256 25.09 4.23 10.72
CA LEU A 256 24.53 3.07 10.03
C LEU A 256 24.96 1.74 10.65
N GLN A 257 26.23 1.60 11.03
CA GLN A 257 26.77 0.40 11.67
C GLN A 257 26.06 0.13 13.00
N ASN A 258 25.86 1.16 13.83
CA ASN A 258 25.13 1.03 15.10
C ASN A 258 23.68 0.63 14.86
N LEU A 259 22.99 1.26 13.92
CA LEU A 259 21.63 0.86 13.56
C LEU A 259 21.56 -0.59 13.06
N PHE A 260 22.48 -1.01 12.19
CA PHE A 260 22.49 -2.37 11.65
C PHE A 260 22.75 -3.43 12.72
N PHE A 261 23.75 -3.24 13.57
CA PHE A 261 24.27 -4.33 14.41
C PHE A 261 23.95 -4.19 15.89
N ALA A 262 24.03 -2.97 16.43
CA ALA A 262 23.75 -2.74 17.86
C ALA A 262 22.25 -2.67 18.14
N THR A 263 21.47 -2.14 17.20
CA THR A 263 20.03 -1.96 17.39
C THR A 263 19.20 -3.05 16.71
N LEU A 264 19.36 -3.26 15.40
CA LEU A 264 18.40 -4.08 14.63
C LEU A 264 18.72 -5.58 14.61
N ASN A 265 19.95 -5.96 14.93
CA ASN A 265 20.39 -7.36 14.98
C ASN A 265 20.39 -7.96 16.41
N ARG A 266 19.68 -7.33 17.36
CA ARG A 266 19.58 -7.78 18.76
C ARG A 266 18.13 -7.89 19.25
N PRO A 267 17.82 -8.86 20.14
CA PRO A 267 16.59 -8.88 20.91
C PRO A 267 16.37 -7.54 21.62
N ILE A 268 15.11 -7.10 21.77
CA ILE A 268 14.77 -5.78 22.34
C ILE A 268 15.43 -5.57 23.71
N GLU A 269 15.51 -6.64 24.51
CA GLU A 269 16.01 -6.63 25.89
C GLU A 269 17.54 -6.47 25.98
N GLU A 270 18.25 -6.61 24.86
CA GLU A 270 19.73 -6.54 24.77
C GLU A 270 20.22 -5.33 23.96
N ARG A 271 19.32 -4.40 23.63
CA ARG A 271 19.66 -3.16 22.92
C ARG A 271 20.19 -2.14 23.92
N GLY A 272 21.37 -1.58 23.63
CA GLY A 272 22.00 -0.49 24.37
C GLY A 272 21.54 0.89 23.91
#